data_AF-A0A1C5NJ22-F1
#
_entry.id   AF-A0A1C5NJ22-F1
#
_cell.length_a   1.000
_cell.length_b   1.000
_cell.length_c   1.000
_cell.angle_alpha   90.00
_cell.angle_beta   90.00
_cell.angle_gamma   90.00
#
_symmetry.space_group_name_H-M   'P 1'
#
loop_
_entity.id
_entity.type
_entity.pdbx_description
1 polymer ?
#
loop_
_entity_poly.entity_id
_entity_poly.type
_entity_poly.pdbx_seq_one_letter_code
_entity_poly.pdbx_strand_id
1 'polypeptide(L)'
;MSDRYAKALERALYNWYYCGDGAPTEPVFNMLSEGSRKGMQLLVPIEIPKELLQQLANAGDLSEGTAFSIDEEMPISFKHIPIDEEGHYLIPLYTSEEQMQLGDETSAINQQFAELMDQLDQWPDCAGYVINPYSEKILVDRNIREMIRGYKAKSHVAFVRGSVMDLKVSAVVNSAHKTLLGGAAVDEILLSDGEVDEAFLCGGGLNGAIHEAAGEGLFNECRTLGGCMPGDAKITGAHDFKNADHIIHAVGPFYQGDEDDESDTELLASCYRRALDIAAENGCDSVAFPCISAGAQRFPIYKAAPTALIAVVEWFEEHPDVVMNVYLCSFTDNEYKFYLNLIKS
;
A
#
# COMPACT_ATOMS: atom_id res chain seq x y z
N MET A 1 -12.54 -10.33 9.00
CA MET A 1 -11.22 -10.28 8.31
C MET A 1 -11.34 -9.21 7.23
N SER A 2 -10.37 -8.30 7.14
CA SER A 2 -10.33 -7.28 6.08
C SER A 2 -10.03 -7.97 4.73
N ASP A 3 -10.76 -7.60 3.69
CA ASP A 3 -10.55 -8.08 2.33
C ASP A 3 -9.21 -7.53 1.78
N ARG A 4 -8.37 -8.41 1.21
CA ARG A 4 -7.03 -8.02 0.74
C ARG A 4 -7.07 -6.97 -0.38
N TYR A 5 -8.05 -7.04 -1.27
CA TYR A 5 -8.16 -6.12 -2.41
C TYR A 5 -8.75 -4.78 -1.96
N ALA A 6 -9.67 -4.80 -1.00
CA ALA A 6 -10.18 -3.59 -0.37
C ALA A 6 -9.05 -2.85 0.38
N LYS A 7 -8.20 -3.58 1.11
CA LYS A 7 -6.99 -3.02 1.76
C LYS A 7 -6.02 -2.45 0.74
N ALA A 8 -5.78 -3.15 -0.37
CA ALA A 8 -4.90 -2.68 -1.43
C ALA A 8 -5.44 -1.42 -2.13
N LEU A 9 -6.76 -1.34 -2.35
CA LEU A 9 -7.43 -0.14 -2.84
C LEU A 9 -7.28 1.02 -1.86
N GLU A 10 -7.49 0.79 -0.56
CA GLU A 10 -7.33 1.82 0.47
C GLU A 10 -5.91 2.39 0.49
N ARG A 11 -4.90 1.53 0.37
CA ARG A 11 -3.48 1.91 0.20
C ARG A 11 -3.26 2.78 -1.05
N ALA A 12 -3.78 2.34 -2.19
CA ALA A 12 -3.62 3.06 -3.45
C ALA A 12 -4.29 4.45 -3.40
N LEU A 13 -5.48 4.56 -2.81
CA LEU A 13 -6.17 5.83 -2.60
C LEU A 13 -5.38 6.75 -1.68
N TYR A 14 -4.93 6.24 -0.54
CA TYR A 14 -4.08 7.01 0.38
C TYR A 14 -2.84 7.57 -0.33
N ASN A 15 -2.10 6.73 -1.05
CA ASN A 15 -0.89 7.16 -1.76
C ASN A 15 -1.19 8.15 -2.89
N TRP A 16 -2.32 8.00 -3.58
CA TRP A 16 -2.74 8.93 -4.64
C TRP A 16 -2.99 10.34 -4.07
N TYR A 17 -3.70 10.43 -2.95
CA TYR A 17 -3.93 11.69 -2.24
C TYR A 17 -2.65 12.26 -1.63
N TYR A 18 -1.80 11.42 -1.03
CA TYR A 18 -0.51 11.82 -0.48
C TYR A 18 0.38 12.48 -1.54
N CYS A 19 0.43 11.93 -2.75
CA CYS A 19 1.24 12.47 -3.85
C CYS A 19 0.66 13.79 -4.42
N GLY A 20 -0.63 14.07 -4.19
CA GLY A 20 -1.28 15.33 -4.56
C GLY A 20 -1.43 15.53 -6.08
N ASP A 21 -1.41 16.80 -6.50
CA ASP A 21 -1.66 17.18 -7.89
C ASP A 21 -0.67 16.55 -8.86
N GLY A 22 -1.20 15.87 -9.88
CA GLY A 22 -0.41 15.17 -10.89
C GLY A 22 0.00 13.74 -10.52
N ALA A 23 -0.46 13.22 -9.38
CA ALA A 23 -0.28 11.83 -9.02
C ALA A 23 -0.96 10.89 -10.04
N PRO A 24 -0.29 9.81 -10.47
CA PRO A 24 -0.84 8.86 -11.43
C PRO A 24 -2.06 8.16 -10.85
N THR A 25 -3.07 7.92 -11.70
CA THR A 25 -4.31 7.23 -11.31
C THR A 25 -4.21 5.72 -11.49
N GLU A 26 -3.22 5.25 -12.26
CA GLU A 26 -2.98 3.85 -12.61
C GLU A 26 -2.90 2.94 -11.37
N PRO A 27 -2.22 3.30 -10.26
CA PRO A 27 -2.21 2.46 -9.07
C PRO A 27 -3.60 2.17 -8.51
N VAL A 28 -4.49 3.17 -8.51
CA VAL A 28 -5.88 3.04 -8.05
C VAL A 28 -6.69 2.20 -9.02
N PHE A 29 -6.56 2.44 -10.33
CA PHE A 29 -7.28 1.67 -11.35
C PHE A 29 -6.82 0.20 -11.44
N ASN A 30 -5.54 -0.09 -11.19
CA ASN A 30 -5.04 -1.45 -11.02
C ASN A 30 -5.83 -2.17 -9.91
N MET A 31 -6.00 -1.53 -8.74
CA MET A 31 -6.69 -2.14 -7.59
C MET A 31 -8.19 -2.28 -7.81
N LEU A 32 -8.85 -1.29 -8.43
CA LEU A 32 -10.27 -1.39 -8.78
C LEU A 32 -10.54 -2.49 -9.81
N SER A 33 -9.70 -2.59 -10.84
CA SER A 33 -9.85 -3.58 -11.91
C SER A 33 -9.55 -5.00 -11.41
N GLU A 34 -8.43 -5.20 -10.71
CA GLU A 34 -8.08 -6.50 -10.14
C GLU A 34 -9.06 -6.91 -9.04
N GLY A 35 -9.43 -5.98 -8.16
CA GLY A 35 -10.41 -6.20 -7.11
C GLY A 35 -11.77 -6.61 -7.68
N SER A 36 -12.26 -5.93 -8.72
CA SER A 36 -13.49 -6.33 -9.41
C SER A 36 -13.41 -7.75 -9.95
N ARG A 37 -12.29 -8.15 -10.58
CA ARG A 37 -12.15 -9.50 -11.18
C ARG A 37 -11.96 -10.60 -10.14
N LYS A 38 -11.34 -10.26 -9.01
CA LYS A 38 -10.92 -11.22 -7.98
C LYS A 38 -11.82 -11.22 -6.74
N GLY A 39 -13.02 -10.64 -6.85
CA GLY A 39 -14.07 -10.74 -5.84
C GLY A 39 -13.86 -9.86 -4.61
N MET A 40 -13.31 -8.66 -4.78
CA MET A 40 -13.16 -7.66 -3.72
C MET A 40 -14.49 -7.41 -3.02
N GLN A 41 -14.49 -7.60 -1.71
CA GLN A 41 -15.63 -7.29 -0.85
C GLN A 41 -15.52 -5.86 -0.32
N LEU A 42 -16.62 -5.11 -0.40
CA LEU A 42 -16.78 -3.81 0.23
C LEU A 42 -17.95 -3.84 1.20
N LEU A 43 -17.84 -3.05 2.27
CA LEU A 43 -18.93 -2.84 3.21
C LEU A 43 -19.91 -1.82 2.64
N VAL A 44 -21.19 -2.17 2.65
CA VAL A 44 -22.29 -1.32 2.22
C VAL A 44 -23.19 -1.08 3.42
N PRO A 45 -23.29 0.15 3.94
CA PRO A 45 -24.23 0.46 5.00
C PRO A 45 -25.66 0.21 4.57
N ILE A 46 -26.44 -0.31 5.50
CA ILE A 46 -27.86 -0.59 5.28
C ILE A 46 -28.72 0.27 6.21
N GLU A 47 -29.89 0.64 5.72
CA GLU A 47 -30.92 1.21 6.58
C GLU A 47 -31.70 0.06 7.21
N ILE A 48 -31.75 0.05 8.53
CA ILE A 48 -32.57 -0.91 9.26
C ILE A 48 -34.04 -0.43 9.15
N PRO A 49 -34.96 -1.25 8.60
CA PRO A 49 -36.37 -0.90 8.51
C PRO A 49 -36.92 -0.52 9.89
N LYS A 50 -37.74 0.54 9.94
CA LYS A 50 -38.32 1.02 11.21
C LYS A 50 -39.19 -0.05 11.87
N GLU A 51 -39.81 -0.90 11.07
CA GLU A 51 -40.61 -2.04 11.46
C GLU A 51 -39.76 -3.07 12.23
N LEU A 52 -38.54 -3.35 11.76
CA LEU A 52 -37.58 -4.21 12.48
C LEU A 52 -37.16 -3.60 13.80
N LEU A 53 -36.85 -2.29 13.83
CA LEU A 53 -36.52 -1.59 15.06
C LEU A 53 -37.69 -1.61 16.06
N GLN A 54 -38.93 -1.46 15.59
CA GLN A 54 -40.13 -1.58 16.43
C GLN A 54 -40.32 -3.00 16.96
N GLN A 55 -40.14 -4.03 16.13
CA GLN A 55 -40.25 -5.42 16.57
C GLN A 55 -39.19 -5.75 17.61
N LEU A 56 -37.94 -5.31 17.41
CA LEU A 56 -36.85 -5.46 18.38
C LEU A 56 -37.14 -4.72 19.69
N ALA A 57 -37.65 -3.48 19.62
CA ALA A 57 -38.01 -2.71 20.81
C ALA A 57 -39.21 -3.31 21.57
N ASN A 58 -40.16 -3.90 20.86
CA ASN A 58 -41.34 -4.54 21.44
C ASN A 58 -41.06 -5.95 21.99
N ALA A 59 -39.92 -6.56 21.65
CA ALA A 59 -39.56 -7.91 22.08
C ALA A 59 -39.21 -8.03 23.59
N GLY A 60 -39.20 -6.93 24.35
CA GLY A 60 -38.82 -6.93 25.78
C GLY A 60 -37.33 -7.20 26.00
N ASP A 61 -36.87 -7.25 27.26
CA ASP A 61 -35.45 -7.41 27.65
C ASP A 61 -34.75 -8.54 26.88
N LEU A 62 -34.06 -8.16 25.80
CA LEU A 62 -33.21 -9.05 25.02
C LEU A 62 -31.96 -9.33 25.84
N SER A 63 -31.81 -10.58 26.26
CA SER A 63 -30.58 -11.10 26.87
C SER A 63 -29.71 -11.80 25.83
N GLU A 64 -28.42 -11.90 26.10
CA GLU A 64 -27.47 -12.61 25.24
C GLU A 64 -27.96 -14.05 24.96
N GLY A 65 -28.13 -14.41 23.69
CA GLY A 65 -28.67 -15.71 23.27
C GLY A 65 -30.18 -15.78 23.03
N THR A 66 -30.92 -14.67 23.16
CA THR A 66 -32.35 -14.62 22.81
C THR A 66 -32.52 -14.69 21.29
N ALA A 67 -33.27 -15.69 20.80
CA ALA A 67 -33.64 -15.81 19.39
C ALA A 67 -35.05 -15.25 19.15
N PHE A 68 -35.22 -14.48 18.09
CA PHE A 68 -36.53 -14.01 17.62
C PHE A 68 -36.71 -14.39 16.15
N SER A 69 -37.97 -14.49 15.70
CA SER A 69 -38.32 -14.81 14.31
C SER A 69 -39.02 -13.62 13.70
N ILE A 70 -38.63 -13.27 12.48
CA ILE A 70 -39.26 -12.22 11.68
C ILE A 70 -40.23 -12.93 10.72
N ASP A 71 -41.52 -12.57 10.81
CA ASP A 71 -42.59 -13.24 10.07
C ASP A 71 -42.77 -12.73 8.63
N GLU A 72 -42.03 -11.70 8.20
CA GLU A 72 -42.12 -11.08 6.86
C GLU A 72 -40.73 -10.88 6.21
N GLU A 73 -40.65 -11.01 4.88
CA GLU A 73 -39.48 -10.58 4.12
C GLU A 73 -39.33 -9.05 4.24
N MET A 74 -38.34 -8.60 5.01
CA MET A 74 -38.05 -7.17 5.13
C MET A 74 -37.02 -6.75 4.09
N PRO A 75 -37.35 -5.80 3.19
CA PRO A 75 -36.39 -5.31 2.21
C PRO A 75 -35.29 -4.51 2.92
N ILE A 76 -34.05 -4.92 2.74
CA ILE A 76 -32.87 -4.18 3.18
C ILE A 76 -32.57 -3.13 2.11
N SER A 77 -32.60 -1.84 2.47
CA SER A 77 -32.14 -0.75 1.59
C SER A 77 -30.72 -0.36 1.93
N PHE A 78 -29.96 0.07 0.93
CA PHE A 78 -28.66 0.69 1.14
C PHE A 78 -28.84 2.11 1.65
N LYS A 79 -27.93 2.57 2.50
CA LYS A 79 -27.89 3.97 2.91
C LYS A 79 -27.59 4.84 1.70
N HIS A 80 -28.26 5.98 1.59
CA HIS A 80 -28.08 6.92 0.49
C HIS A 80 -27.44 8.22 0.96
N ILE A 81 -26.55 8.79 0.14
CA ILE A 81 -26.04 10.15 0.28
C ILE A 81 -26.73 11.01 -0.79
N PRO A 82 -27.66 11.90 -0.44
CA PRO A 82 -28.35 12.74 -1.41
C PRO A 82 -27.36 13.73 -2.05
N ILE A 83 -27.46 13.94 -3.36
CA ILE A 83 -26.59 14.87 -4.10
C ILE A 83 -27.30 16.14 -4.57
N ASP A 84 -28.62 16.10 -4.75
CA ASP A 84 -29.43 17.23 -5.18
C ASP A 84 -30.89 17.13 -4.71
N GLU A 85 -31.67 18.16 -5.04
CA GLU A 85 -33.11 18.23 -4.74
C GLU A 85 -33.98 17.44 -5.73
N GLU A 86 -33.40 16.95 -6.83
CA GLU A 86 -34.09 16.15 -7.86
C GLU A 86 -34.24 14.67 -7.43
N GLY A 87 -33.61 14.30 -6.31
CA GLY A 87 -33.71 12.98 -5.71
C GLY A 87 -32.56 12.05 -6.09
N HIS A 88 -31.53 12.55 -6.79
CA HIS A 88 -30.36 11.73 -7.08
C HIS A 88 -29.53 11.47 -5.81
N TYR A 89 -28.88 10.31 -5.77
CA TYR A 89 -28.08 9.90 -4.62
C TYR A 89 -26.85 9.08 -5.00
N LEU A 90 -25.90 9.01 -4.07
CA LEU A 90 -24.77 8.08 -4.09
C LEU A 90 -24.96 6.99 -3.04
N ILE A 91 -24.41 5.81 -3.31
CA ILE A 91 -24.31 4.74 -2.31
C ILE A 91 -22.88 4.75 -1.74
N PRO A 92 -22.70 4.93 -0.42
CA PRO A 92 -21.39 4.87 0.19
C PRO A 92 -20.91 3.43 0.31
N LEU A 93 -19.64 3.20 -0.04
CA LEU A 93 -18.95 1.92 0.10
C LEU A 93 -17.71 2.12 0.98
N TYR A 94 -17.32 1.10 1.74
CA TYR A 94 -16.15 1.18 2.63
C TYR A 94 -15.22 0.00 2.43
N THR A 95 -13.91 0.28 2.41
CA THR A 95 -12.85 -0.73 2.31
C THR A 95 -12.60 -1.48 3.62
N SER A 96 -13.01 -0.90 4.75
CA SER A 96 -12.84 -1.48 6.09
C SER A 96 -13.84 -0.91 7.09
N GLU A 97 -14.01 -1.60 8.23
CA GLU A 97 -14.83 -1.11 9.34
C GLU A 97 -14.28 0.20 9.92
N GLU A 98 -12.95 0.37 9.95
CA GLU A 98 -12.29 1.59 10.40
C GLU A 98 -12.71 2.79 9.54
N GLN A 99 -12.74 2.63 8.21
CA GLN A 99 -13.22 3.66 7.29
C GLN A 99 -14.71 3.97 7.47
N MET A 100 -15.52 2.94 7.77
CA MET A 100 -16.94 3.11 8.03
C MET A 100 -17.21 3.87 9.34
N GLN A 101 -16.42 3.60 10.39
CA GLN A 101 -16.52 4.25 11.69
C GLN A 101 -16.14 5.74 11.68
N LEU A 102 -15.55 6.25 10.59
CA LEU A 102 -15.37 7.70 10.39
C LEU A 102 -16.69 8.43 10.15
N GLY A 103 -17.73 7.70 9.71
CA GLY A 103 -19.09 8.20 9.54
C GLY A 103 -19.99 7.92 10.75
N ASP A 104 -21.30 8.01 10.52
CA ASP A 104 -22.28 7.64 11.54
C ASP A 104 -22.33 6.12 11.74
N GLU A 105 -22.49 5.68 12.99
CA GLU A 105 -22.67 4.27 13.33
C GLU A 105 -23.86 3.66 12.58
N THR A 106 -23.62 2.53 11.91
CA THR A 106 -24.59 1.89 11.03
C THR A 106 -24.25 0.41 10.87
N SER A 107 -25.28 -0.40 10.61
CA SER A 107 -25.06 -1.79 10.20
C SER A 107 -24.65 -1.83 8.74
N ALA A 108 -23.82 -2.79 8.37
CA ALA A 108 -23.37 -2.98 7.00
C ALA A 108 -23.37 -4.44 6.60
N ILE A 109 -23.45 -4.67 5.29
CA ILE A 109 -23.28 -5.98 4.67
C ILE A 109 -22.05 -5.97 3.78
N ASN A 110 -21.45 -7.14 3.56
CA ASN A 110 -20.42 -7.29 2.52
C ASN A 110 -21.10 -7.50 1.17
N GLN A 111 -20.64 -6.80 0.14
CA GLN A 111 -21.06 -6.98 -1.25
C GLN A 111 -19.85 -7.06 -2.16
N GLN A 112 -19.95 -7.87 -3.22
CA GLN A 112 -18.89 -7.92 -4.21
C GLN A 112 -18.88 -6.63 -5.02
N PHE A 113 -17.71 -6.05 -5.22
CA PHE A 113 -17.59 -4.82 -6.00
C PHE A 113 -18.09 -4.97 -7.45
N ALA A 114 -17.86 -6.13 -8.07
CA ALA A 114 -18.36 -6.42 -9.42
C ALA A 114 -19.90 -6.43 -9.49
N GLU A 115 -20.57 -7.05 -8.51
CA GLU A 115 -22.03 -7.12 -8.45
C GLU A 115 -22.65 -5.75 -8.25
N LEU A 116 -22.06 -4.92 -7.38
CA LEU A 116 -22.46 -3.52 -7.20
C LEU A 116 -22.35 -2.75 -8.53
N MET A 117 -21.24 -2.89 -9.25
CA MET A 117 -21.09 -2.23 -10.56
C MET A 117 -22.16 -2.67 -11.57
N ASP A 118 -22.53 -3.95 -11.58
CA ASP A 118 -23.56 -4.50 -12.46
C ASP A 118 -24.97 -4.01 -12.10
N GLN A 119 -25.25 -3.77 -10.81
CA GLN A 119 -26.54 -3.29 -10.32
C GLN A 119 -26.81 -1.80 -10.59
N LEU A 120 -25.79 -0.99 -10.84
CA LEU A 120 -25.93 0.47 -10.98
C LEU A 120 -26.91 0.90 -12.10
N ASP A 121 -27.09 0.08 -13.13
CA ASP A 121 -28.06 0.37 -14.22
C ASP A 121 -29.51 0.09 -13.83
N GLN A 122 -29.74 -0.63 -12.72
CA GLN A 122 -31.08 -0.93 -12.19
C GLN A 122 -31.64 0.22 -11.35
N TRP A 123 -30.80 1.18 -10.96
CA TRP A 123 -31.16 2.33 -10.12
C TRP A 123 -30.96 3.64 -10.89
N PRO A 124 -31.98 4.13 -11.60
CA PRO A 124 -31.84 5.31 -12.46
C PRO A 124 -31.47 6.58 -11.68
N ASP A 125 -32.00 6.73 -10.46
CA ASP A 125 -31.73 7.88 -9.59
C ASP A 125 -30.39 7.75 -8.82
N CYS A 126 -29.74 6.58 -8.89
CA CYS A 126 -28.40 6.41 -8.34
C CYS A 126 -27.36 6.99 -9.30
N ALA A 127 -26.62 7.99 -8.84
CA ALA A 127 -25.55 8.63 -9.61
C ALA A 127 -24.26 7.79 -9.64
N GLY A 128 -24.08 6.86 -8.69
CA GLY A 128 -22.88 6.03 -8.57
C GLY A 128 -22.58 5.63 -7.14
N TYR A 129 -21.37 5.12 -6.96
CA TYR A 129 -20.81 4.77 -5.65
C TYR A 129 -19.77 5.77 -5.21
N VAL A 130 -19.70 6.04 -3.92
CA VAL A 130 -18.55 6.75 -3.32
C VAL A 130 -17.84 5.81 -2.35
N ILE A 131 -16.60 5.44 -2.70
CA ILE A 131 -15.77 4.60 -1.82
C ILE A 131 -15.08 5.51 -0.82
N ASN A 132 -15.15 5.14 0.47
CA ASN A 132 -14.55 5.84 1.61
C ASN A 132 -14.89 7.35 1.68
N PRO A 133 -16.19 7.74 1.72
CA PRO A 133 -16.63 9.13 1.58
C PRO A 133 -16.04 10.13 2.59
N TYR A 134 -15.61 9.65 3.76
CA TYR A 134 -15.12 10.46 4.88
C TYR A 134 -13.58 10.54 4.98
N SER A 135 -12.86 9.97 4.02
CA SER A 135 -11.38 10.00 3.94
C SER A 135 -10.93 10.18 2.48
N GLU A 136 -9.84 9.52 2.05
CA GLU A 136 -9.37 9.47 0.66
C GLU A 136 -10.37 8.75 -0.24
N LYS A 137 -11.35 9.51 -0.73
CA LYS A 137 -12.50 9.00 -1.46
C LYS A 137 -12.27 8.84 -2.96
N ILE A 138 -13.05 7.98 -3.59
CA ILE A 138 -13.21 7.96 -5.05
C ILE A 138 -14.68 7.80 -5.44
N LEU A 139 -15.10 8.57 -6.44
CA LEU A 139 -16.40 8.44 -7.06
C LEU A 139 -16.32 7.43 -8.21
N VAL A 140 -17.19 6.43 -8.17
CA VAL A 140 -17.40 5.46 -9.25
C VAL A 140 -18.78 5.69 -9.83
N ASP A 141 -18.86 6.64 -10.75
CA ASP A 141 -20.05 6.87 -11.58
C ASP A 141 -20.09 5.87 -12.76
N ARG A 142 -21.11 6.00 -13.63
CA ARG A 142 -21.25 5.14 -14.81
C ARG A 142 -20.06 5.23 -15.78
N ASN A 143 -19.43 6.40 -15.92
CA ASN A 143 -18.28 6.56 -16.81
C ASN A 143 -17.04 5.87 -16.23
N ILE A 144 -16.75 6.11 -14.94
CA ILE A 144 -15.63 5.48 -14.23
C ILE A 144 -15.83 3.97 -14.16
N ARG A 145 -17.06 3.48 -13.96
CA ARG A 145 -17.38 2.04 -14.03
C ARG A 145 -16.96 1.43 -15.36
N GLU A 146 -17.32 2.04 -16.49
CA GLU A 146 -16.92 1.53 -17.80
C GLU A 146 -15.40 1.59 -18.00
N MET A 147 -14.74 2.63 -17.47
CA MET A 147 -13.28 2.68 -17.45
C MET A 147 -12.68 1.51 -16.67
N ILE A 148 -13.17 1.21 -15.47
CA ILE A 148 -12.70 0.08 -14.63
C ILE A 148 -12.89 -1.25 -15.37
N ARG A 149 -14.06 -1.49 -15.98
CA ARG A 149 -14.37 -2.71 -16.74
C ARG A 149 -13.43 -2.91 -17.93
N GLY A 150 -13.11 -1.84 -18.66
CA GLY A 150 -12.20 -1.85 -19.79
C GLY A 150 -10.71 -1.78 -19.43
N TYR A 151 -10.37 -1.48 -18.18
CA TYR A 151 -8.99 -1.26 -17.76
C TYR A 151 -8.19 -2.56 -17.74
N LYS A 152 -7.06 -2.59 -18.47
CA LYS A 152 -6.10 -3.70 -18.37
C LYS A 152 -5.05 -3.34 -17.33
N ALA A 153 -5.12 -4.00 -16.18
CA ALA A 153 -4.17 -3.81 -15.10
C ALA A 153 -2.76 -4.19 -15.57
N LYS A 154 -1.77 -3.40 -15.15
CA LYS A 154 -0.35 -3.57 -15.49
C LYS A 154 0.53 -2.96 -14.41
N SER A 155 1.73 -3.47 -14.24
CA SER A 155 2.69 -2.88 -13.32
C SER A 155 2.98 -1.40 -13.65
N HIS A 156 3.20 -0.62 -12.61
CA HIS A 156 3.33 0.82 -12.70
C HIS A 156 4.44 1.32 -11.78
N VAL A 157 5.25 2.27 -12.26
CA VAL A 157 6.26 2.97 -11.46
C VAL A 157 5.79 4.39 -11.21
N ALA A 158 5.69 4.78 -9.95
CA ALA A 158 5.42 6.15 -9.52
C ALA A 158 6.64 6.72 -8.79
N PHE A 159 6.97 7.98 -9.08
CA PHE A 159 8.02 8.71 -8.37
C PHE A 159 7.39 9.55 -7.27
N VAL A 160 7.86 9.37 -6.04
CA VAL A 160 7.26 10.01 -4.87
C VAL A 160 8.29 10.89 -4.20
N ARG A 161 7.90 12.13 -3.88
CA ARG A 161 8.66 13.00 -3.00
C ARG A 161 8.23 12.73 -1.56
N GLY A 162 9.09 12.10 -0.77
CA GLY A 162 8.77 11.67 0.59
C GLY A 162 9.56 10.45 1.02
N SER A 163 9.35 10.02 2.27
CA SER A 163 9.94 8.79 2.79
C SER A 163 9.08 7.58 2.40
N VAL A 164 9.71 6.42 2.23
CA VAL A 164 8.96 5.14 2.15
C VAL A 164 8.10 4.90 3.39
N MET A 165 8.45 5.52 4.52
CA MET A 165 7.70 5.42 5.77
C MET A 165 6.35 6.14 5.72
N ASP A 166 6.18 7.09 4.82
CA ASP A 166 4.95 7.87 4.69
C ASP A 166 3.93 7.19 3.77
N LEU A 167 4.34 6.21 2.98
CA LEU A 167 3.45 5.49 2.05
C LEU A 167 2.82 4.27 2.71
N LYS A 168 1.56 4.00 2.36
CA LYS A 168 0.87 2.76 2.73
C LYS A 168 1.01 1.75 1.59
N VAL A 169 1.72 0.65 1.81
CA VAL A 169 2.03 -0.35 0.76
C VAL A 169 1.97 -1.77 1.33
N SER A 170 2.04 -2.79 0.47
CA SER A 170 2.20 -4.17 0.94
C SER A 170 3.59 -4.38 1.55
N ALA A 171 4.65 -3.89 0.91
CA ALA A 171 6.01 -3.95 1.44
C ALA A 171 6.78 -2.63 1.33
N VAL A 172 7.49 -2.26 2.40
CA VAL A 172 8.51 -1.20 2.35
C VAL A 172 9.87 -1.84 2.20
N VAL A 173 10.70 -1.30 1.30
CA VAL A 173 12.10 -1.69 1.19
C VAL A 173 12.94 -0.84 2.13
N ASN A 174 13.74 -1.53 2.93
CA ASN A 174 14.73 -0.95 3.82
C ASN A 174 16.12 -1.02 3.17
N SER A 175 16.84 0.10 3.17
CA SER A 175 18.26 0.15 2.78
C SER A 175 19.11 -0.31 3.96
N ALA A 176 19.22 -1.63 4.13
CA ALA A 176 19.79 -2.27 5.30
C ALA A 176 21.31 -2.41 5.24
N HIS A 177 21.92 -2.65 6.41
CA HIS A 177 23.30 -3.12 6.54
C HIS A 177 23.35 -4.66 6.44
N LYS A 178 24.53 -5.23 6.12
CA LYS A 178 24.74 -6.68 5.96
C LYS A 178 24.34 -7.53 7.17
N THR A 179 24.28 -6.94 8.37
CA THR A 179 23.84 -7.64 9.58
C THR A 179 22.32 -7.78 9.66
N LEU A 180 21.57 -6.97 8.89
CA LEU A 180 20.11 -6.77 8.99
C LEU A 180 19.62 -6.21 10.33
N LEU A 181 20.55 -5.89 11.24
CA LEU A 181 20.24 -5.28 12.51
C LEU A 181 20.20 -3.77 12.35
N GLY A 182 19.31 -3.11 13.07
CA GLY A 182 19.19 -1.66 13.10
C GLY A 182 18.59 -1.17 14.42
N GLY A 183 18.61 0.15 14.61
CA GLY A 183 18.21 0.84 15.83
C GLY A 183 19.38 1.21 16.75
N ALA A 184 19.17 2.21 17.61
CA ALA A 184 20.21 2.82 18.46
C ALA A 184 20.95 1.82 19.37
N ALA A 185 20.26 0.77 19.82
CA ALA A 185 20.87 -0.28 20.65
C ALA A 185 21.94 -1.09 19.91
N VAL A 186 21.85 -1.19 18.57
CA VAL A 186 22.85 -1.87 17.74
C VAL A 186 24.08 -0.99 17.55
N ASP A 187 23.87 0.32 17.45
CA ASP A 187 24.95 1.29 17.34
C ASP A 187 25.81 1.34 18.60
N GLU A 188 25.20 1.31 19.79
CA GLU A 188 25.94 1.24 21.05
C GLU A 188 26.83 -0.02 21.13
N ILE A 189 26.32 -1.17 20.68
CA ILE A 189 27.06 -2.43 20.66
C ILE A 189 28.21 -2.35 19.65
N LEU A 190 27.95 -1.91 18.42
CA LEU A 190 28.97 -1.86 17.37
C LEU A 190 30.06 -0.80 17.69
N LEU A 191 29.67 0.35 18.25
CA LEU A 191 30.62 1.39 18.70
C LEU A 191 31.51 0.89 19.85
N SER A 192 31.02 -0.01 20.70
CA SER A 192 31.81 -0.59 21.81
C SER A 192 32.92 -1.55 21.33
N ASP A 193 32.75 -2.14 20.15
CA ASP A 193 33.74 -3.04 19.52
C ASP A 193 34.81 -2.30 18.69
N GLY A 194 34.71 -0.97 18.55
CA GLY A 194 35.79 -0.11 18.08
C GLY A 194 36.05 -0.03 16.56
N GLU A 195 35.17 -0.59 15.71
CA GLU A 195 35.35 -0.65 14.24
C GLU A 195 34.16 -0.08 13.43
N VAL A 196 33.52 1.01 13.86
CA VAL A 196 32.42 1.63 13.09
C VAL A 196 32.64 3.12 12.94
N ASP A 197 32.81 3.57 11.70
CA ASP A 197 32.68 4.98 11.34
C ASP A 197 31.23 5.42 11.64
N GLU A 198 31.02 6.62 12.19
CA GLU A 198 29.68 7.15 12.53
C GLU A 198 28.75 7.20 11.31
N ALA A 199 29.31 7.27 10.09
CA ALA A 199 28.55 7.16 8.84
C ALA A 199 28.00 5.73 8.56
N PHE A 200 28.46 4.71 9.29
CA PHE A 200 28.16 3.28 9.12
C PHE A 200 27.29 2.71 10.25
N LEU A 201 26.76 3.57 11.12
CA LEU A 201 25.86 3.17 12.19
C LEU A 201 24.63 2.45 11.63
N CYS A 202 24.43 1.22 12.10
CA CYS A 202 23.29 0.37 11.75
C CYS A 202 21.96 0.99 12.19
N GLY A 203 21.94 1.86 13.20
CA GLY A 203 20.76 2.55 13.72
C GLY A 203 20.56 3.98 13.23
N GLY A 204 21.39 4.47 12.30
CA GLY A 204 21.20 5.76 11.65
C GLY A 204 20.29 5.71 10.41
N GLY A 205 19.81 6.89 9.98
CA GLY A 205 19.08 7.06 8.71
C GLY A 205 17.77 6.27 8.62
N LEU A 206 17.42 5.85 7.39
CA LEU A 206 16.18 5.12 7.13
C LEU A 206 16.12 3.76 7.84
N ASN A 207 17.24 3.03 7.91
CA ASN A 207 17.29 1.71 8.58
C ASN A 207 16.93 1.86 10.06
N GLY A 208 17.54 2.83 10.75
CA GLY A 208 17.20 3.16 12.13
C GLY A 208 15.73 3.51 12.33
N ALA A 209 15.22 4.42 11.50
CA ALA A 209 13.83 4.87 11.57
C ALA A 209 12.82 3.73 11.33
N ILE A 210 13.09 2.82 10.40
CA ILE A 210 12.25 1.63 10.17
C ILE A 210 12.28 0.71 11.39
N HIS A 211 13.46 0.45 11.97
CA HIS A 211 13.57 -0.37 13.18
C HIS A 211 12.89 0.25 14.40
N GLU A 212 12.98 1.57 14.56
CA GLU A 212 12.28 2.29 15.62
C GLU A 212 10.75 2.19 15.45
N ALA A 213 10.26 2.40 14.23
CA ALA A 213 8.82 2.34 13.94
C ALA A 213 8.24 0.92 14.01
N ALA A 214 9.02 -0.10 13.68
CA ALA A 214 8.61 -1.50 13.73
C ALA A 214 8.75 -2.14 15.12
N GLY A 215 9.51 -1.52 16.03
CA GLY A 215 9.71 -2.00 17.39
C GLY A 215 10.64 -3.21 17.50
N GLU A 216 10.78 -3.72 18.73
CA GLU A 216 11.73 -4.79 19.09
C GLU A 216 11.43 -6.13 18.37
N GLY A 217 10.17 -6.35 17.97
CA GLY A 217 9.76 -7.53 17.21
C GLY A 217 10.58 -7.70 15.93
N LEU A 218 10.80 -6.61 15.18
CA LEU A 218 11.58 -6.61 13.95
C LEU A 218 13.04 -7.00 14.22
N PHE A 219 13.64 -6.42 15.26
CA PHE A 219 15.01 -6.72 15.64
C PHE A 219 15.19 -8.22 15.95
N ASN A 220 14.26 -8.80 16.71
CA ASN A 220 14.29 -10.22 17.05
C ASN A 220 14.14 -11.13 15.83
N GLU A 221 13.26 -10.78 14.88
CA GLU A 221 13.12 -11.53 13.63
C GLU A 221 14.40 -11.43 12.77
N CYS A 222 14.95 -10.23 12.58
CA CYS A 222 16.19 -10.02 11.83
C CYS A 222 17.37 -10.86 12.36
N ARG A 223 17.47 -11.04 13.69
CA ARG A 223 18.52 -11.90 14.29
C ARG A 223 18.45 -13.35 13.83
N THR A 224 17.27 -13.85 13.47
CA THR A 224 17.09 -15.23 12.99
C THR A 224 17.53 -15.41 11.55
N LEU A 225 17.65 -14.32 10.78
CA LEU A 225 17.95 -14.35 9.35
C LEU A 225 19.43 -14.55 9.02
N GLY A 226 20.34 -14.33 9.98
CA GLY A 226 21.78 -14.55 9.80
C GLY A 226 22.48 -13.54 8.87
N GLY A 227 21.97 -12.31 8.79
CA GLY A 227 22.51 -11.27 7.91
C GLY A 227 22.11 -11.42 6.44
N CYS A 228 22.65 -10.58 5.56
CA CYS A 228 22.39 -10.59 4.12
C CYS A 228 23.60 -10.06 3.35
N MET A 229 23.87 -10.64 2.18
CA MET A 229 24.99 -10.24 1.34
C MET A 229 24.63 -8.99 0.51
N PRO A 230 25.61 -8.16 0.12
CA PRO A 230 25.39 -7.10 -0.86
C PRO A 230 24.77 -7.65 -2.15
N GLY A 231 23.80 -6.92 -2.71
CA GLY A 231 23.06 -7.35 -3.91
C GLY A 231 21.89 -8.29 -3.65
N ASP A 232 21.61 -8.64 -2.39
CA ASP A 232 20.54 -9.55 -2.00
C ASP A 232 19.57 -8.86 -1.02
N ALA A 233 18.43 -9.50 -0.77
CA ALA A 233 17.39 -8.99 0.13
C ALA A 233 16.74 -10.12 0.94
N LYS A 234 16.18 -9.78 2.11
CA LYS A 234 15.39 -10.69 2.95
C LYS A 234 14.12 -10.01 3.46
N ILE A 235 13.08 -10.79 3.73
CA ILE A 235 11.79 -10.29 4.20
C ILE A 235 11.55 -10.60 5.68
N THR A 236 10.84 -9.70 6.34
CA THR A 236 10.29 -9.86 7.69
C THR A 236 8.83 -9.43 7.72
N GLY A 237 8.13 -9.71 8.81
CA GLY A 237 6.87 -9.02 9.12
C GLY A 237 7.11 -7.54 9.42
N ALA A 238 6.08 -6.70 9.27
CA ALA A 238 6.18 -5.27 9.60
C ALA A 238 6.16 -4.96 11.12
N HIS A 239 5.72 -5.92 11.97
CA HIS A 239 5.58 -5.72 13.42
C HIS A 239 4.73 -4.48 13.76
N ASP A 240 5.26 -3.52 14.52
CA ASP A 240 4.51 -2.30 14.90
C ASP A 240 4.46 -1.26 13.78
N PHE A 241 5.12 -1.51 12.63
CA PHE A 241 5.12 -0.61 11.49
C PHE A 241 3.76 -0.63 10.78
N LYS A 242 2.96 0.40 10.99
CA LYS A 242 1.53 0.44 10.58
C LYS A 242 1.28 0.56 9.08
N ASN A 243 2.27 1.04 8.33
CA ASN A 243 2.08 1.44 6.93
C ASN A 243 2.42 0.32 5.93
N ALA A 244 2.90 -0.84 6.38
CA ALA A 244 3.19 -1.99 5.53
C ALA A 244 2.82 -3.31 6.20
N ASP A 245 2.69 -4.38 5.42
CA ASP A 245 2.58 -5.75 5.97
C ASP A 245 3.96 -6.39 6.14
N HIS A 246 4.90 -5.99 5.28
CA HIS A 246 6.24 -6.54 5.22
C HIS A 246 7.32 -5.46 5.14
N ILE A 247 8.50 -5.82 5.63
CA ILE A 247 9.73 -5.05 5.41
C ILE A 247 10.69 -5.94 4.63
N ILE A 248 11.15 -5.45 3.48
CA ILE A 248 12.16 -6.12 2.65
C ILE A 248 13.49 -5.42 2.87
N HIS A 249 14.43 -6.08 3.54
CA HIS A 249 15.74 -5.57 3.86
C HIS A 249 16.71 -5.85 2.71
N ALA A 250 16.97 -4.86 1.88
CA ALA A 250 17.93 -4.95 0.78
C ALA A 250 19.28 -4.40 1.21
N VAL A 251 20.36 -5.13 0.93
CA VAL A 251 21.72 -4.70 1.27
C VAL A 251 22.43 -4.20 0.02
N GLY A 252 22.47 -2.88 -0.12
CA GLY A 252 23.17 -2.23 -1.23
C GLY A 252 24.71 -2.32 -1.12
N PRO A 253 25.43 -2.11 -2.24
CA PRO A 253 26.89 -2.06 -2.26
C PRO A 253 27.43 -0.78 -1.61
N PHE A 254 28.69 -0.82 -1.19
CA PHE A 254 29.44 0.38 -0.83
C PHE A 254 30.18 0.88 -2.06
N TYR A 255 29.83 2.07 -2.54
CA TYR A 255 30.42 2.61 -3.78
C TYR A 255 31.91 2.86 -3.60
N GLN A 256 32.75 2.15 -4.36
CA GLN A 256 34.21 2.25 -4.23
C GLN A 256 34.83 3.46 -4.96
N GLY A 257 34.03 4.22 -5.70
CA GLY A 257 34.49 5.43 -6.37
C GLY A 257 35.17 5.19 -7.73
N ASP A 258 35.28 3.95 -8.18
CA ASP A 258 35.72 3.63 -9.53
C ASP A 258 34.55 3.83 -10.50
N GLU A 259 34.70 4.75 -11.45
CA GLU A 259 33.63 5.05 -12.40
C GLU A 259 33.44 3.94 -13.44
N ASP A 260 34.48 3.11 -13.68
CA ASP A 260 34.52 2.06 -14.70
C ASP A 260 34.18 0.67 -14.13
N ASP A 261 34.02 0.53 -12.81
CA ASP A 261 33.60 -0.73 -12.17
C ASP A 261 32.06 -0.84 -12.14
N GLU A 262 31.52 -1.67 -13.05
CA GLU A 262 30.08 -1.95 -13.12
C GLU A 262 29.59 -2.89 -12.01
N SER A 263 30.47 -3.50 -11.22
CA SER A 263 30.08 -4.49 -10.20
C SER A 263 29.18 -3.89 -9.11
N ASP A 264 29.48 -2.68 -8.65
CA ASP A 264 28.63 -1.95 -7.69
C ASP A 264 27.27 -1.60 -8.33
N THR A 265 27.24 -1.29 -9.62
CA THR A 265 25.98 -0.98 -10.32
C THR A 265 25.09 -2.21 -10.45
N GLU A 266 25.67 -3.35 -10.80
CA GLU A 266 24.94 -4.61 -10.91
C GLU A 266 24.48 -5.14 -9.54
N LEU A 267 25.27 -4.98 -8.48
CA LEU A 267 24.82 -5.27 -7.11
C LEU A 267 23.63 -4.40 -6.71
N LEU A 268 23.66 -3.10 -7.04
CA LEU A 268 22.52 -2.23 -6.79
C LEU A 268 21.28 -2.68 -7.58
N ALA A 269 21.42 -2.98 -8.87
CA ALA A 269 20.33 -3.49 -9.70
C ALA A 269 19.74 -4.81 -9.15
N SER A 270 20.61 -5.71 -8.68
CA SER A 270 20.23 -6.96 -8.03
C SER A 270 19.39 -6.75 -6.77
N CYS A 271 19.68 -5.71 -5.97
CA CYS A 271 18.86 -5.36 -4.79
C CYS A 271 17.40 -5.08 -5.18
N TYR A 272 17.18 -4.32 -6.26
CA TYR A 272 15.84 -4.00 -6.75
C TYR A 272 15.13 -5.24 -7.27
N ARG A 273 15.77 -6.02 -8.15
CA ARG A 273 15.20 -7.26 -8.70
C ARG A 273 14.85 -8.25 -7.60
N ARG A 274 15.77 -8.50 -6.66
CA ARG A 274 15.53 -9.46 -5.58
C ARG A 274 14.42 -9.02 -4.63
N ALA A 275 14.34 -7.73 -4.34
CA ALA A 275 13.23 -7.19 -3.54
C ALA A 275 11.88 -7.37 -4.25
N LEU A 276 11.82 -7.19 -5.58
CA LEU A 276 10.62 -7.43 -6.37
C LEU A 276 10.24 -8.91 -6.43
N ASP A 277 11.21 -9.82 -6.61
CA ASP A 277 10.99 -11.27 -6.52
C ASP A 277 10.33 -11.63 -5.19
N ILE A 278 10.93 -11.19 -4.09
CA ILE A 278 10.44 -11.44 -2.73
C ILE A 278 9.03 -10.86 -2.55
N ALA A 279 8.78 -9.65 -3.03
CA ALA A 279 7.45 -9.03 -2.96
C ALA A 279 6.40 -9.86 -3.72
N ALA A 280 6.73 -10.31 -4.94
CA ALA A 280 5.86 -11.13 -5.77
C ALA A 280 5.60 -12.52 -5.14
N GLU A 281 6.65 -13.17 -4.62
CA GLU A 281 6.57 -14.45 -3.90
C GLU A 281 5.65 -14.36 -2.67
N ASN A 282 5.57 -13.19 -2.03
CA ASN A 282 4.70 -12.93 -0.87
C ASN A 282 3.35 -12.28 -1.24
N GLY A 283 3.03 -12.19 -2.53
CA GLY A 283 1.73 -11.71 -3.01
C GLY A 283 1.46 -10.22 -2.79
N CYS A 284 2.53 -9.42 -2.65
CA CYS A 284 2.45 -7.97 -2.51
C CYS A 284 1.92 -7.31 -3.80
N ASP A 285 0.94 -6.42 -3.66
CA ASP A 285 0.43 -5.59 -4.76
C ASP A 285 1.17 -4.27 -4.93
N SER A 286 1.95 -3.87 -3.93
CA SER A 286 2.61 -2.57 -3.88
C SER A 286 3.91 -2.60 -3.07
N VAL A 287 4.93 -1.91 -3.57
CA VAL A 287 6.26 -1.85 -2.95
C VAL A 287 6.80 -0.42 -2.99
N ALA A 288 7.29 0.09 -1.86
CA ALA A 288 7.95 1.39 -1.78
C ALA A 288 9.46 1.20 -1.62
N PHE A 289 10.25 1.74 -2.55
CA PHE A 289 11.70 1.71 -2.54
C PHE A 289 12.28 3.08 -2.16
N PRO A 290 13.30 3.12 -1.29
CA PRO A 290 14.12 4.30 -1.14
C PRO A 290 15.13 4.39 -2.30
N CYS A 291 15.87 5.50 -2.37
CA CYS A 291 17.10 5.55 -3.14
C CYS A 291 18.19 4.72 -2.43
N ILE A 292 18.21 3.40 -2.71
CA ILE A 292 19.17 2.47 -2.09
C ILE A 292 20.59 2.97 -2.39
N SER A 293 21.45 2.94 -1.37
CA SER A 293 22.86 3.34 -1.43
C SER A 293 23.19 4.82 -1.73
N ALA A 294 22.21 5.68 -2.01
CA ALA A 294 22.44 7.10 -2.34
C ALA A 294 22.83 8.00 -1.14
N GLY A 295 22.69 7.49 0.10
CA GLY A 295 23.06 8.18 1.34
C GLY A 295 24.44 7.78 1.88
N ALA A 296 24.45 7.10 3.03
CA ALA A 296 25.67 6.68 3.74
C ALA A 296 26.65 5.85 2.88
N GLN A 297 26.14 5.10 1.90
CA GLN A 297 26.93 4.24 1.00
C GLN A 297 27.49 4.98 -0.22
N ARG A 298 27.28 6.31 -0.30
CA ARG A 298 27.92 7.28 -1.22
C ARG A 298 27.75 6.98 -2.71
N PHE A 299 26.73 6.21 -3.08
CA PHE A 299 26.45 5.93 -4.48
C PHE A 299 25.97 7.21 -5.18
N PRO A 300 26.61 7.65 -6.27
CA PRO A 300 26.21 8.87 -6.94
C PRO A 300 24.81 8.75 -7.52
N ILE A 301 23.95 9.73 -7.22
CA ILE A 301 22.53 9.72 -7.66
C ILE A 301 22.38 9.58 -9.17
N TYR A 302 23.33 10.12 -9.95
CA TYR A 302 23.29 10.05 -11.41
C TYR A 302 23.54 8.64 -11.98
N LYS A 303 24.06 7.71 -11.17
CA LYS A 303 24.11 6.29 -11.48
C LYS A 303 22.99 5.52 -10.76
N ALA A 304 22.76 5.80 -9.47
CA ALA A 304 21.79 5.05 -8.67
C ALA A 304 20.34 5.14 -9.21
N ALA A 305 19.89 6.34 -9.60
CA ALA A 305 18.52 6.53 -10.07
C ALA A 305 18.22 5.83 -11.40
N PRO A 306 19.08 5.93 -12.45
CA PRO A 306 18.92 5.12 -13.65
C PRO A 306 18.93 3.62 -13.35
N THR A 307 19.85 3.14 -12.50
CA THR A 307 19.95 1.72 -12.14
C THR A 307 18.67 1.21 -11.49
N ALA A 308 18.11 1.96 -10.55
CA ALA A 308 16.84 1.62 -9.90
C ALA A 308 15.70 1.52 -10.92
N LEU A 309 15.56 2.52 -11.78
CA LEU A 309 14.48 2.56 -12.77
C LEU A 309 14.60 1.43 -13.80
N ILE A 310 15.81 1.23 -14.35
CA ILE A 310 16.08 0.18 -15.34
C ILE A 310 15.80 -1.20 -14.73
N ALA A 311 16.33 -1.48 -13.53
CA ALA A 311 16.11 -2.76 -12.88
C ALA A 311 14.62 -3.07 -12.62
N VAL A 312 13.84 -2.07 -12.21
CA VAL A 312 12.38 -2.22 -12.00
C VAL A 312 11.66 -2.46 -13.33
N VAL A 313 12.00 -1.70 -14.38
CA VAL A 313 11.37 -1.83 -15.70
C VAL A 313 11.69 -3.18 -16.35
N GLU A 314 12.96 -3.59 -16.36
CA GLU A 314 13.39 -4.89 -16.88
C GLU A 314 12.68 -6.02 -16.13
N TRP A 315 12.57 -5.92 -14.79
CA TRP A 315 11.86 -6.91 -14.01
C TRP A 315 10.37 -7.01 -14.38
N PHE A 316 9.69 -5.88 -14.67
CA PHE A 316 8.31 -5.90 -15.16
C PHE A 316 8.19 -6.54 -16.55
N GLU A 317 9.17 -6.34 -17.43
CA GLU A 317 9.19 -6.97 -18.76
C GLU A 317 9.37 -8.49 -18.67
N GLU A 318 10.16 -8.96 -17.70
CA GLU A 318 10.36 -10.38 -17.41
C GLU A 318 9.15 -11.02 -16.70
N HIS A 319 8.32 -10.22 -16.01
CA HIS A 319 7.18 -10.67 -15.22
C HIS A 319 5.84 -10.03 -15.66
N PRO A 320 5.41 -10.19 -16.92
CA PRO A 320 4.23 -9.49 -17.47
C PRO A 320 2.90 -9.91 -16.83
N ASP A 321 2.87 -11.06 -16.15
CA ASP A 321 1.69 -11.59 -15.45
C ASP A 321 1.55 -11.03 -14.01
N VAL A 322 2.58 -10.33 -13.51
CA VAL A 322 2.53 -9.65 -12.21
C VAL A 322 2.01 -8.22 -12.42
N VAL A 323 1.02 -7.84 -11.61
CA VAL A 323 0.56 -6.45 -11.49
C VAL A 323 1.02 -5.92 -10.14
N MET A 324 2.01 -5.01 -10.17
CA MET A 324 2.58 -4.42 -8.96
C MET A 324 2.74 -2.90 -9.12
N ASN A 325 2.33 -2.16 -8.10
CA ASN A 325 2.56 -0.72 -8.00
C ASN A 325 3.88 -0.47 -7.27
N VAL A 326 4.90 0.02 -7.97
CA VAL A 326 6.21 0.35 -7.40
C VAL A 326 6.32 1.86 -7.20
N TYR A 327 6.68 2.27 -6.00
CA TYR A 327 6.92 3.67 -5.64
C TYR A 327 8.41 3.88 -5.41
N LEU A 328 9.05 4.70 -6.25
CA LEU A 328 10.44 5.13 -6.08
C LEU A 328 10.45 6.44 -5.28
N CYS A 329 10.77 6.34 -4.00
CA CYS A 329 10.74 7.43 -3.04
C CYS A 329 12.07 8.20 -3.02
N SER A 330 11.97 9.51 -3.19
CA SER A 330 13.06 10.47 -3.10
C SER A 330 12.89 11.31 -1.84
N PHE A 331 13.86 11.25 -0.94
CA PHE A 331 13.81 12.02 0.31
C PHE A 331 14.18 13.49 0.07
N THR A 332 15.08 13.74 -0.89
CA THR A 332 15.54 15.09 -1.23
C THR A 332 14.95 15.59 -2.55
N ASP A 333 14.83 16.92 -2.68
CA ASP A 333 14.36 17.56 -3.90
C ASP A 333 15.28 17.31 -5.10
N ASN A 334 16.58 17.10 -4.86
CA ASN A 334 17.55 16.83 -5.91
C ASN A 334 17.35 15.43 -6.50
N GLU A 335 17.16 14.41 -5.65
CA GLU A 335 16.83 13.04 -6.09
C GLU A 335 15.53 13.04 -6.90
N TYR A 336 14.49 13.70 -6.38
CA TYR A 336 13.19 13.77 -7.04
C TYR A 336 13.29 14.44 -8.42
N LYS A 337 14.00 15.57 -8.53
CA LYS A 337 14.25 16.24 -9.81
C LYS A 337 15.05 15.36 -10.77
N PHE A 338 15.98 14.55 -10.26
CA PHE A 338 16.77 13.66 -11.10
C PHE A 338 15.88 12.61 -11.77
N TYR A 339 15.04 11.92 -11.00
CA TYR A 339 14.07 10.97 -11.56
C TYR A 339 13.12 11.62 -12.57
N LEU A 340 12.59 12.81 -12.29
CA LEU A 340 11.72 13.52 -13.23
C LEU A 340 12.42 13.88 -14.55
N ASN A 341 13.74 14.09 -14.55
CA ASN A 341 14.48 14.37 -15.77
C ASN A 341 14.76 13.11 -16.59
N LEU A 342 14.93 11.94 -15.95
CA LEU A 342 15.13 10.66 -16.65
C LEU A 342 13.93 10.26 -17.52
N ILE A 343 12.72 10.67 -17.16
CA ILE A 343 11.50 10.34 -17.92
C ILE A 343 11.32 11.29 -19.12
N LYS A 344 11.95 12.47 -19.08
CA LYS A 344 11.82 13.50 -20.13
C LYS A 344 12.88 13.38 -21.23
N SER A 345 13.93 12.59 -21.00
CA SER A 345 15.05 12.33 -21.91
C SER A 345 14.77 11.14 -22.81
#